data_AF-A0A7V9ATW6-F1
#
_entry.id   AF-A0A7V9ATW6-F1
#
_cell.length_a   1.000
_cell.length_b   1.000
_cell.length_c   1.000
_cell.angle_alpha   90.00
_cell.angle_beta   90.00
_cell.angle_gamma   90.00
#
_symmetry.space_group_name_H-M   'P 1'
#
loop_
_entity.id
_entity.type
_entity.pdbx_description
1 polymer ?
#
loop_
_entity_poly.entity_id
_entity_poly.type
_entity_poly.pdbx_seq_one_letter_code
_entity_poly.pdbx_strand_id
1 'polypeptide(L)'
;MRRLLSVLPPRLRRAVLVSTLLAALLAAGYLLWLRDSSLVGVEKTTVTGLTTRDADEIRAELRSAAQGMTTLNVDAEALERAVVSYPAVAGIDTSVDLPHGLEVEVAERRPVATVARPDGSDVPAAADGTLLPDFEADASLPHVPGDAPEGDAVSDDATLAALAAVDGAPADLARRIEAVERRDGGELVAVLED
;
A
#
# COMPACT_ATOMS: atom_id res chain seq x y z
N MET A 1 40.38 10.06 16.54
CA MET A 1 40.23 11.37 15.85
C MET A 1 40.00 12.59 16.78
N ARG A 2 40.18 12.48 18.11
CA ARG A 2 39.89 13.59 19.08
C ARG A 2 41.09 14.49 19.46
N ARG A 3 42.30 14.26 18.94
CA ARG A 3 43.55 14.87 19.47
C ARG A 3 44.18 16.00 18.64
N LEU A 4 43.62 16.40 17.49
CA LEU A 4 44.23 17.43 16.63
C LEU A 4 43.69 18.86 16.86
N LEU A 5 42.64 19.04 17.67
CA LEU A 5 42.01 20.36 17.88
C LEU A 5 42.51 21.12 19.13
N SER A 6 43.45 20.56 19.90
CA SER A 6 43.86 21.13 21.20
C SER A 6 45.09 22.05 21.16
N VAL A 7 45.65 22.35 19.97
CA VAL A 7 46.88 23.16 19.83
C VAL A 7 46.61 24.56 19.23
N LEU A 8 45.36 24.90 18.93
CA LEU A 8 44.99 26.17 18.30
C LEU A 8 44.63 27.25 19.34
N PRO A 9 45.06 28.52 19.17
CA PRO A 9 44.68 29.60 20.06
C PRO A 9 43.15 29.79 20.07
N PRO A 10 42.55 30.22 21.20
CA PRO A 10 41.09 30.22 21.40
C PRO A 10 40.33 31.05 20.35
N ARG A 11 41.00 32.05 19.75
CA ARG A 11 40.45 32.88 18.66
C ARG A 11 40.36 32.11 17.33
N LEU A 12 41.38 31.32 16.97
CA LEU A 12 41.34 30.47 15.78
C LEU A 12 40.32 29.34 15.95
N ARG A 13 40.24 28.74 17.15
CA ARG A 13 39.24 27.70 17.42
C ARG A 13 37.81 28.24 17.25
N ARG A 14 37.53 29.45 17.74
CA ARG A 14 36.24 30.12 17.49
C ARG A 14 36.02 30.43 16.00
N ALA A 15 37.03 30.94 15.31
CA ALA A 15 36.92 31.24 13.88
C ALA A 15 36.61 29.99 13.04
N VAL A 16 37.31 28.87 13.31
CA VAL A 16 37.05 27.58 12.67
C VAL A 16 35.64 27.07 13.00
N LEU A 17 35.22 27.14 14.27
CA LEU A 17 33.86 26.73 14.65
C LEU A 17 32.78 27.57 13.96
N VAL A 18 32.95 28.89 13.89
CA VAL A 18 32.03 29.79 13.20
C VAL A 18 32.02 29.53 11.70
N SER A 19 33.17 29.34 11.07
CA SER A 19 33.23 29.05 9.63
C SER A 19 32.58 27.70 9.30
N THR A 20 32.82 26.67 10.13
CA THR A 20 32.17 25.36 9.96
C THR A 20 30.66 25.47 10.14
N LEU A 21 30.20 26.20 11.15
CA LEU A 21 28.76 26.43 11.35
C LEU A 21 28.12 27.17 10.17
N LEU A 22 28.77 28.23 9.68
CA LEU A 22 28.29 28.99 8.54
C LEU A 22 28.24 28.15 7.26
N ALA A 23 29.28 27.36 7.00
CA ALA A 23 29.30 26.44 5.86
C ALA A 23 28.18 25.38 5.96
N ALA A 24 27.92 24.85 7.16
CA ALA A 24 26.83 23.91 7.38
C ALA A 24 25.45 24.55 7.12
N LEU A 25 25.24 25.80 7.56
CA LEU A 25 24.00 26.54 7.32
C LEU A 25 23.79 26.83 5.83
N LEU A 26 24.85 27.25 5.11
CA LEU A 26 24.78 27.48 3.66
C LEU A 26 24.50 26.18 2.89
N ALA A 27 25.16 25.08 3.26
CA ALA A 27 24.91 23.78 2.66
C ALA A 27 23.48 23.30 2.91
N ALA A 28 22.96 23.45 4.14
CA ALA A 28 21.57 23.12 4.46
C ALA A 28 20.59 23.98 3.66
N GLY A 29 20.81 25.30 3.57
CA GLY A 29 19.97 26.20 2.78
C GLY A 29 19.98 25.85 1.29
N TYR A 30 21.14 25.53 0.72
CA TYR A 30 21.26 25.10 -0.67
C TYR A 30 20.53 23.77 -0.92
N LEU A 31 20.66 22.79 -0.03
CA LEU A 31 19.98 21.49 -0.17
C LEU A 31 18.46 21.63 -0.06
N LEU A 32 17.94 22.45 0.86
CA LEU A 32 16.51 22.72 0.97
C LEU A 32 15.98 23.44 -0.29
N TRP A 33 16.74 24.41 -0.80
CA TRP A 33 16.38 25.10 -2.04
C TRP A 33 16.37 24.16 -3.26
N LEU A 34 17.35 23.25 -3.35
CA LEU A 34 17.42 22.27 -4.43
C LEU A 34 16.31 21.21 -4.32
N ARG A 35 15.98 20.79 -3.09
CA ARG A 35 14.92 19.82 -2.79
C ARG A 35 13.56 20.23 -3.34
N ASP A 36 13.21 21.51 -3.21
CA ASP A 36 11.92 22.04 -3.67
C ASP A 36 12.00 22.71 -5.06
N SER A 37 13.11 22.49 -5.78
CA SER A 37 13.32 23.09 -7.10
C SER A 37 12.62 22.32 -8.21
N SER A 38 12.09 23.04 -9.20
CA SER A 38 11.52 22.44 -10.41
C SER A 38 12.52 21.62 -11.22
N LEU A 39 13.83 21.80 -10.98
CA LEU A 39 14.90 20.99 -11.59
C LEU A 39 14.85 19.50 -11.21
N VAL A 40 14.19 19.17 -10.11
CA VAL A 40 13.98 17.79 -9.62
C VAL A 40 12.48 17.50 -9.47
N GLY A 41 11.62 18.30 -10.11
CA GLY A 41 10.18 18.06 -10.10
C GLY A 41 9.85 16.70 -10.69
N VAL A 42 8.84 16.03 -10.13
CA VAL A 42 8.28 14.81 -10.73
C VAL A 42 7.52 15.21 -11.99
N GLU A 43 7.98 14.73 -13.15
CA GLU A 43 7.33 14.95 -14.44
C GLU A 43 6.66 13.68 -14.97
N LYS A 44 7.22 12.52 -14.62
CA LYS A 44 6.76 11.22 -15.10
C LYS A 44 6.45 10.30 -13.92
N THR A 45 5.18 9.94 -13.78
CA THR A 45 4.72 8.97 -12.77
C THR A 45 4.31 7.67 -13.45
N THR A 46 5.09 6.62 -13.21
CA THR A 46 4.80 5.26 -13.66
C THR A 46 4.11 4.52 -12.53
N VAL A 47 2.88 4.06 -12.75
CA VAL A 47 2.11 3.29 -11.77
C VAL A 47 1.94 1.86 -12.29
N THR A 48 2.30 0.87 -11.49
CA THR A 48 2.25 -0.56 -11.83
C THR A 48 1.56 -1.38 -10.74
N GLY A 49 1.28 -2.66 -11.00
CA GLY A 49 0.72 -3.59 -10.01
C GLY A 49 -0.81 -3.63 -9.93
N LEU A 50 -1.52 -2.91 -10.80
CA LEU A 50 -3.00 -2.88 -10.84
C LEU A 50 -3.58 -3.63 -12.04
N THR A 51 -4.57 -4.48 -11.78
CA THR A 51 -5.33 -5.31 -12.75
C THR A 51 -6.86 -5.19 -12.62
N THR A 52 -7.34 -4.60 -11.52
CA THR A 52 -8.77 -4.32 -11.24
C THR A 52 -9.44 -3.36 -12.24
N ARG A 53 -10.78 -3.30 -12.24
CA ARG A 53 -11.59 -2.44 -13.12
C ARG A 53 -11.38 -0.94 -12.89
N ASP A 54 -11.15 -0.55 -11.64
CA ASP A 54 -10.86 0.83 -11.20
C ASP A 54 -9.38 1.21 -11.37
N ALA A 55 -8.55 0.33 -11.93
CA ALA A 55 -7.10 0.55 -12.05
C ALA A 55 -6.74 1.88 -12.75
N ASP A 56 -7.48 2.28 -13.78
CA ASP A 56 -7.23 3.55 -14.47
C ASP A 56 -7.57 4.77 -13.62
N GLU A 57 -8.57 4.66 -12.76
CA GLU A 57 -8.95 5.70 -11.80
C GLU A 57 -7.89 5.85 -10.71
N ILE A 58 -7.46 4.73 -10.09
CA ILE A 58 -6.38 4.72 -9.09
C ILE A 58 -5.10 5.31 -9.67
N ARG A 59 -4.74 4.95 -10.91
CA ARG A 59 -3.58 5.53 -11.61
C ARG A 59 -3.71 7.03 -11.81
N ALA A 60 -4.92 7.54 -12.09
CA ALA A 60 -5.16 8.96 -12.27
C ALA A 60 -5.04 9.71 -10.93
N GLU A 61 -5.59 9.18 -9.85
CA GLU A 61 -5.49 9.75 -8.50
C GLU A 61 -4.04 9.79 -8.01
N LEU A 62 -3.28 8.69 -8.15
CA LEU A 62 -1.85 8.67 -7.79
C LEU A 62 -1.03 9.69 -8.61
N ARG A 63 -1.32 9.84 -9.91
CA ARG A 63 -0.67 10.86 -10.74
C ARG A 63 -1.03 12.26 -10.29
N SER A 64 -2.29 12.50 -9.91
CA SER A 64 -2.79 13.77 -9.40
C SER A 64 -2.12 14.13 -8.08
N ALA A 65 -2.06 13.18 -7.14
CA ALA A 65 -1.42 13.35 -5.85
C ALA A 65 0.09 13.61 -5.99
N ALA A 66 0.76 12.97 -6.94
CA ALA A 66 2.17 13.21 -7.24
C ALA A 66 2.45 14.61 -7.85
N GLN A 67 1.43 15.34 -8.31
CA GLN A 67 1.63 16.68 -8.88
C GLN A 67 2.19 17.63 -7.83
N GLY A 68 3.27 18.32 -8.18
CA GLY A 68 3.94 19.27 -7.29
C GLY A 68 4.91 18.63 -6.30
N MET A 69 5.06 17.30 -6.31
CA MET A 69 6.15 16.63 -5.59
C MET A 69 7.48 16.75 -6.36
N THR A 70 8.58 16.49 -5.67
CA THR A 70 9.91 16.41 -6.28
C THR A 70 10.55 15.05 -6.00
N THR A 71 11.47 14.62 -6.86
CA THR A 71 12.23 13.37 -6.68
C THR A 71 13.12 13.39 -5.42
N LEU A 72 13.38 14.58 -4.86
CA LEU A 72 14.07 14.76 -3.58
C LEU A 72 13.10 14.99 -2.39
N ASN A 73 11.80 15.09 -2.65
CA ASN A 73 10.74 15.38 -1.70
C ASN A 73 9.43 14.68 -2.10
N VAL A 74 9.43 13.35 -2.01
CA VAL A 74 8.22 12.55 -2.23
C VAL A 74 7.46 12.44 -0.90
N ASP A 75 6.16 12.76 -0.93
CA ASP A 75 5.26 12.60 0.21
C ASP A 75 4.50 11.27 0.07
N ALA A 76 5.11 10.20 0.57
CA ALA A 76 4.50 8.86 0.54
C ALA A 76 3.16 8.81 1.28
N GLU A 77 3.02 9.54 2.39
CA GLU A 77 1.78 9.60 3.17
C GLU A 77 0.65 10.29 2.38
N ALA A 78 0.96 11.28 1.55
CA ALA A 78 -0.02 11.87 0.64
C ALA A 78 -0.47 10.91 -0.45
N LEU A 79 0.46 10.10 -0.99
CA LEU A 79 0.12 9.06 -1.98
C LEU A 79 -0.74 7.96 -1.34
N GLU A 80 -0.40 7.50 -0.15
CA GLU A 80 -1.21 6.52 0.61
C GLU A 80 -2.62 7.04 0.89
N ARG A 81 -2.73 8.30 1.36
CA ARG A 81 -4.04 8.94 1.60
C ARG A 81 -4.88 9.10 0.34
N ALA A 82 -4.26 9.25 -0.83
CA ALA A 82 -4.99 9.37 -2.09
C ALA A 82 -5.65 8.04 -2.49
N VAL A 83 -5.09 6.90 -2.06
CA VAL A 83 -5.58 5.57 -2.45
C VAL A 83 -6.27 4.79 -1.33
N VAL A 84 -6.30 5.31 -0.10
CA VAL A 84 -6.89 4.63 1.07
C VAL A 84 -8.37 4.29 0.92
N SER A 85 -9.10 5.01 0.07
CA SER A 85 -10.51 4.77 -0.23
C SER A 85 -10.74 3.61 -1.20
N TYR A 86 -9.69 3.05 -1.81
CA TYR A 86 -9.80 1.97 -2.78
C TYR A 86 -9.53 0.61 -2.10
N PRO A 87 -10.55 -0.24 -1.89
CA PRO A 87 -10.39 -1.53 -1.22
C PRO A 87 -9.42 -2.48 -1.95
N ALA A 88 -9.26 -2.30 -3.27
CA ALA A 88 -8.32 -3.05 -4.09
C ALA A 88 -6.86 -2.82 -3.71
N VAL A 89 -6.52 -1.73 -3.01
CA VAL A 89 -5.13 -1.38 -2.69
C VAL A 89 -4.73 -1.93 -1.32
N ALA A 90 -3.82 -2.90 -1.29
CA ALA A 90 -3.24 -3.42 -0.04
C ALA A 90 -2.11 -2.52 0.48
N GLY A 91 -1.42 -1.82 -0.42
CA GLY A 91 -0.36 -0.88 -0.09
C GLY A 91 0.30 -0.30 -1.32
N ILE A 92 1.22 0.64 -1.11
CA ILE A 92 2.04 1.23 -2.18
C ILE A 92 3.51 1.21 -1.78
N ASP A 93 4.39 1.02 -2.76
CA ASP A 93 5.81 1.24 -2.64
C ASP A 93 6.22 2.32 -3.65
N THR A 94 7.07 3.24 -3.23
CA THR A 94 7.48 4.38 -4.04
C THR A 94 8.98 4.38 -4.22
N SER A 95 9.43 4.41 -5.47
CA SER A 95 10.84 4.54 -5.80
C SER A 95 11.06 5.70 -6.78
N VAL A 96 12.24 6.29 -6.70
CA VAL A 96 12.57 7.51 -7.45
C VAL A 96 13.49 7.15 -8.59
N ASP A 97 13.07 7.46 -9.82
CA ASP A 97 13.89 7.38 -11.03
C ASP A 97 14.41 8.78 -11.37
N LEU A 98 15.58 9.12 -10.83
CA LEU A 98 16.16 10.45 -10.99
C LEU A 98 16.43 10.77 -12.47
N PRO A 99 16.27 12.04 -12.91
CA PRO A 99 15.97 13.22 -12.07
C PRO A 99 14.48 13.58 -11.95
N HIS A 100 13.59 13.03 -12.79
CA HIS A 100 12.20 13.49 -12.95
C HIS A 100 11.15 12.38 -12.84
N GLY A 101 11.55 11.15 -12.59
CA GLY A 101 10.69 9.98 -12.52
C GLY A 101 10.29 9.61 -11.09
N LEU A 102 9.03 9.23 -10.95
CA LEU A 102 8.49 8.58 -9.77
C LEU A 102 7.85 7.26 -10.21
N GLU A 103 8.33 6.16 -9.64
CA GLU A 103 7.72 4.84 -9.82
C GLU A 103 6.89 4.53 -8.57
N VAL A 104 5.63 4.16 -8.80
CA VAL A 104 4.71 3.74 -7.75
C VAL A 104 4.27 2.32 -8.08
N GLU A 105 4.71 1.37 -7.25
CA GLU A 105 4.25 -0.01 -7.30
C GLU A 105 3.07 -0.15 -6.34
N VAL A 106 1.91 -0.51 -6.86
CA VAL A 106 0.72 -0.73 -6.05
C VAL A 106 0.60 -2.22 -5.77
N ALA A 107 0.59 -2.58 -4.49
CA ALA A 107 0.27 -3.94 -4.07
C ALA A 107 -1.26 -4.11 -4.12
N GLU A 108 -1.74 -4.81 -5.14
CA GLU A 108 -3.16 -5.15 -5.26
C GLU A 108 -3.55 -6.26 -4.27
N ARG A 109 -4.66 -6.04 -3.57
CA ARG A 109 -5.26 -7.00 -2.66
C ARG A 109 -5.89 -8.12 -3.47
N ARG A 110 -5.64 -9.38 -3.06
CA ARG A 110 -6.13 -10.56 -3.78
C ARG A 110 -7.42 -11.09 -3.17
N PRO A 111 -8.48 -11.35 -3.95
CA PRO A 111 -9.66 -12.06 -3.47
C PRO A 111 -9.32 -13.52 -3.17
N VAL A 112 -9.87 -14.05 -2.09
CA VAL A 112 -9.66 -15.46 -1.67
C VAL A 112 -10.96 -16.26 -1.65
N ALA A 113 -12.11 -15.59 -1.51
CA ALA A 113 -13.42 -16.20 -1.45
C ALA A 113 -14.50 -15.18 -1.84
N THR A 114 -15.75 -15.64 -1.95
CA THR A 114 -16.93 -14.78 -2.02
C THR A 114 -17.74 -14.85 -0.73
N VAL A 115 -18.43 -13.75 -0.42
CA VAL A 115 -19.38 -13.65 0.70
C VAL A 115 -20.70 -13.11 0.16
N ALA A 116 -21.81 -13.71 0.58
CA ALA A 116 -23.15 -13.30 0.17
C ALA A 116 -23.52 -11.93 0.77
N ARG A 117 -24.10 -11.05 -0.05
CA ARG A 117 -24.71 -9.78 0.37
C ARG A 117 -26.20 -10.00 0.69
N PRO A 118 -26.82 -9.15 1.54
CA PRO A 118 -28.26 -9.24 1.84
C PRO A 118 -29.21 -9.20 0.63
N ASP A 119 -28.76 -8.70 -0.52
CA ASP A 119 -29.52 -8.68 -1.77
C ASP A 119 -29.41 -9.98 -2.59
N GLY A 120 -28.65 -10.96 -2.10
CA GLY A 120 -28.41 -12.25 -2.73
C GLY A 120 -27.30 -12.26 -3.80
N SER A 121 -26.56 -11.16 -3.96
CA SER A 121 -25.35 -11.11 -4.79
C SER A 121 -24.11 -11.55 -4.00
N ASP A 122 -23.12 -12.10 -4.69
CA ASP A 122 -21.83 -12.44 -4.09
C ASP A 122 -20.82 -11.31 -4.30
N VAL A 123 -20.06 -10.99 -3.25
CA VAL A 123 -18.95 -10.04 -3.32
C VAL A 123 -17.63 -10.74 -3.01
N PRO A 124 -16.58 -10.57 -3.83
CA PRO A 124 -15.25 -11.08 -3.50
C PRO A 124 -14.73 -10.46 -2.20
N ALA A 125 -14.02 -11.25 -1.40
CA ALA A 125 -13.43 -10.84 -0.15
C ALA A 125 -11.98 -11.31 -0.08
N ALA A 126 -11.14 -10.48 0.53
CA ALA A 126 -9.75 -10.79 0.82
C ALA A 126 -9.59 -11.48 2.18
N ALA A 127 -8.40 -12.05 2.42
CA ALA A 127 -8.08 -12.77 3.65
C ALA A 127 -8.19 -11.91 4.94
N ASP A 128 -8.02 -10.60 4.81
CA ASP A 128 -8.14 -9.62 5.90
C ASP A 128 -9.59 -9.18 6.15
N GLY A 129 -10.55 -9.70 5.39
CA GLY A 129 -11.97 -9.37 5.49
C GLY A 129 -12.41 -8.18 4.65
N THR A 130 -11.51 -7.51 3.92
CA THR A 130 -11.88 -6.43 3.01
C THR A 130 -12.72 -6.96 1.85
N LEU A 131 -13.85 -6.31 1.57
CA LEU A 131 -14.71 -6.58 0.44
C LEU A 131 -14.18 -5.87 -0.80
N LEU A 132 -14.23 -6.57 -1.93
CA LEU A 132 -13.58 -6.19 -3.18
C LEU A 132 -14.61 -6.11 -4.32
N PRO A 133 -15.50 -5.09 -4.32
CA PRO A 133 -16.62 -5.00 -5.26
C PRO A 133 -16.19 -4.78 -6.72
N ASP A 134 -15.01 -4.18 -6.93
CA ASP A 134 -14.47 -3.90 -8.28
C ASP A 134 -13.77 -5.10 -8.92
N PHE A 135 -13.62 -6.19 -8.16
CA PHE A 135 -13.15 -7.46 -8.68
C PHE A 135 -14.29 -8.25 -9.30
N GLU A 136 -13.96 -9.01 -10.34
CA GLU A 136 -14.89 -10.02 -10.85
C GLU A 136 -14.99 -11.16 -9.84
N ALA A 137 -16.22 -11.47 -9.43
CA ALA A 137 -16.52 -12.72 -8.74
C ALA A 137 -16.30 -13.87 -9.74
N ASP A 138 -15.08 -14.41 -9.70
CA ASP A 138 -14.71 -15.59 -10.46
C ASP A 138 -15.42 -16.80 -9.85
N ALA A 139 -16.00 -17.66 -10.69
CA ALA A 139 -16.68 -18.88 -10.25
C ALA A 139 -15.74 -19.88 -9.56
N SER A 140 -14.42 -19.69 -9.67
CA SER A 140 -13.40 -20.46 -8.96
C SER A 140 -13.16 -20.02 -7.51
N LEU A 141 -13.75 -18.89 -7.08
CA LEU A 141 -13.64 -18.46 -5.69
C LEU A 141 -14.63 -19.24 -4.81
N PRO A 142 -14.16 -19.86 -3.72
CA PRO A 142 -15.05 -20.58 -2.82
C PRO A 142 -16.01 -19.63 -2.11
N HIS A 143 -17.23 -20.07 -1.88
CA HIS A 143 -18.19 -19.34 -1.07
C HIS A 143 -17.91 -19.55 0.43
N VAL A 144 -17.88 -18.49 1.22
CA VAL A 144 -17.63 -18.50 2.68
C VAL A 144 -18.90 -18.11 3.45
N PRO A 145 -19.19 -18.71 4.62
CA PRO A 145 -20.41 -18.39 5.37
C PRO A 145 -20.33 -16.98 5.95
N GLY A 146 -21.43 -16.25 5.83
CA GLY A 146 -21.60 -14.92 6.43
C GLY A 146 -22.43 -14.01 5.53
N ASP A 147 -22.83 -12.88 6.10
CA ASP A 147 -23.49 -11.81 5.37
C ASP A 147 -22.52 -10.64 5.25
N ALA A 148 -22.11 -10.32 4.03
CA ALA A 148 -21.31 -9.15 3.72
C ALA A 148 -22.10 -7.89 4.09
N PRO A 149 -21.59 -7.02 4.99
CA PRO A 149 -22.27 -5.78 5.30
C PRO A 149 -22.29 -4.85 4.08
N GLU A 150 -23.09 -3.79 4.14
CA GLU A 150 -23.11 -2.77 3.08
C GLU A 150 -21.79 -1.96 2.97
N GLY A 151 -20.91 -2.05 3.97
CA GLY A 151 -19.62 -1.37 4.01
C GLY A 151 -18.48 -2.11 3.29
N ASP A 152 -17.25 -1.70 3.57
CA ASP A 152 -16.05 -2.14 2.81
C ASP A 152 -15.36 -3.38 3.40
N ALA A 153 -15.80 -3.89 4.55
CA ALA A 153 -15.16 -5.02 5.22
C ALA A 153 -16.13 -5.83 6.08
N VAL A 154 -15.86 -7.13 6.16
CA VAL A 154 -16.51 -8.06 7.08
C VAL A 154 -15.90 -7.91 8.47
N SER A 155 -16.75 -8.02 9.49
CA SER A 155 -16.35 -7.97 10.91
C SER A 155 -16.75 -9.22 11.70
N ASP A 156 -17.48 -10.16 11.10
CA ASP A 156 -17.83 -11.42 11.75
C ASP A 156 -16.61 -12.33 11.92
N ASP A 157 -16.32 -12.72 13.15
CA ASP A 157 -15.15 -13.55 13.49
C ASP A 157 -15.15 -14.89 12.76
N ALA A 158 -16.32 -15.49 12.50
CA ALA A 158 -16.39 -16.79 11.84
C ALA A 158 -16.10 -16.67 10.34
N THR A 159 -16.63 -15.62 9.70
CA THR A 159 -16.29 -15.30 8.31
C THR A 159 -14.81 -14.95 8.17
N LEU A 160 -14.24 -14.13 9.06
CA LEU A 160 -12.80 -13.83 9.07
C LEU A 160 -11.95 -15.09 9.24
N ALA A 161 -12.34 -15.99 10.15
CA ALA A 161 -11.65 -17.26 10.35
C ALA A 161 -11.74 -18.17 9.10
N ALA A 162 -12.88 -18.18 8.40
CA ALA A 162 -13.05 -18.93 7.17
C ALA A 162 -12.22 -18.35 6.02
N LEU A 163 -12.19 -17.02 5.86
CA LEU A 163 -11.32 -16.34 4.88
C LEU A 163 -9.84 -16.65 5.12
N ALA A 164 -9.39 -16.57 6.38
CA ALA A 164 -8.03 -16.93 6.76
C ALA A 164 -7.73 -18.42 6.53
N ALA A 165 -8.70 -19.31 6.75
CA ALA A 165 -8.54 -20.74 6.50
C ALA A 165 -8.39 -21.05 5.01
N VAL A 166 -9.12 -20.35 4.14
CA VAL A 166 -8.99 -20.47 2.68
C VAL A 166 -7.63 -19.95 2.21
N ASP A 167 -7.21 -18.77 2.66
CA ASP A 167 -5.90 -18.19 2.30
C ASP A 167 -4.73 -19.05 2.78
N GLY A 168 -4.84 -19.64 3.97
CA GLY A 168 -3.84 -20.54 4.55
C GLY A 168 -3.86 -21.97 3.99
N ALA A 169 -4.84 -22.32 3.16
CA ALA A 169 -4.95 -23.66 2.61
C ALA A 169 -3.78 -23.96 1.64
N PRO A 170 -3.20 -25.17 1.68
CA PRO A 170 -2.23 -25.60 0.66
C PRO A 170 -2.80 -25.42 -0.75
N ALA A 171 -1.98 -24.97 -1.70
CA ALA A 171 -2.43 -24.61 -3.05
C ALA A 171 -3.21 -25.72 -3.78
N ASP A 172 -2.91 -26.98 -3.50
CA ASP A 172 -3.63 -28.13 -4.07
C ASP A 172 -5.04 -28.31 -3.50
N LEU A 173 -5.24 -27.90 -2.24
CA LEU A 173 -6.56 -27.90 -1.59
C LEU A 173 -7.32 -26.63 -1.95
N ALA A 174 -6.69 -25.46 -1.90
CA ALA A 174 -7.34 -24.17 -2.17
C ALA A 174 -8.07 -24.16 -3.52
N ARG A 175 -7.46 -24.72 -4.57
CA ARG A 175 -8.06 -24.85 -5.91
C ARG A 175 -9.25 -25.80 -6.01
N ARG A 176 -9.49 -26.59 -4.97
CA ARG A 176 -10.57 -27.58 -4.91
C ARG A 176 -11.63 -27.18 -3.89
N ILE A 177 -11.44 -26.11 -3.12
CA ILE A 177 -12.47 -25.67 -2.18
C ILE A 177 -13.60 -25.06 -3.01
N GLU A 178 -14.78 -25.67 -2.93
CA GLU A 178 -16.01 -25.14 -3.52
C GLU A 178 -16.69 -24.18 -2.56
N ALA A 179 -16.72 -24.56 -1.27
CA ALA A 179 -17.33 -23.76 -0.22
C ALA A 179 -16.67 -24.03 1.13
N VAL A 180 -16.80 -23.07 2.03
CA VAL A 180 -16.64 -23.28 3.46
C VAL A 180 -18.04 -23.26 4.08
N GLU A 181 -18.28 -24.14 5.04
CA GLU A 181 -19.52 -24.19 5.80
C GLU A 181 -19.21 -24.11 7.29
N ARG A 182 -20.14 -23.51 8.04
CA ARG A 182 -20.09 -23.50 9.50
C ARG A 182 -21.06 -24.55 10.03
N ARG A 183 -20.56 -25.49 10.83
CA ARG A 183 -21.40 -26.49 11.52
C ARG A 183 -21.89 -26.01 12.88
N ASP A 184 -22.94 -26.66 13.36
CA ASP A 184 -23.45 -26.53 14.73
C ASP A 184 -22.31 -26.81 15.74
N GLY A 185 -21.88 -25.76 16.45
CA GLY A 185 -20.71 -25.81 17.34
C GLY A 185 -19.56 -24.88 16.95
N GLY A 186 -19.64 -24.22 15.78
CA GLY A 186 -18.64 -23.24 15.34
C GLY A 186 -17.45 -23.84 14.60
N GLU A 187 -17.49 -25.13 14.27
CA GLU A 187 -16.49 -25.77 13.41
C GLU A 187 -16.66 -25.28 11.96
N LEU A 188 -15.53 -24.99 11.31
CA LEU A 188 -15.48 -24.67 9.88
C LEU A 188 -15.09 -25.91 9.09
N VAL A 189 -15.83 -26.18 8.01
CA VAL A 189 -15.63 -27.35 7.16
C VAL A 189 -15.52 -26.89 5.72
N ALA A 190 -14.43 -27.24 5.06
CA ALA A 190 -14.28 -27.02 3.62
C ALA A 190 -14.95 -28.16 2.85
N VAL A 191 -15.82 -27.79 1.92
CA VAL A 191 -16.40 -28.66 0.90
C VAL A 191 -15.48 -28.61 -0.32
N LEU A 192 -15.06 -29.77 -0.79
CA LEU A 192 -14.16 -29.87 -1.93
C LEU A 192 -14.92 -30.35 -3.17
N GLU A 193 -14.56 -29.81 -4.33
CA GLU A 193 -14.94 -30.37 -5.62
C GLU A 193 -14.37 -31.80 -5.77
N ASP A 194 -15.20 -32.70 -6.30
CA ASP A 194 -14.91 -34.12 -6.56
C ASP A 194 -13.84 -34.32 -7.66
#